data_AF-A0A2S9FSB5-F1
#
_entry.id   AF-A0A2S9FSB5-F1
#
_cell.length_a   1.000
_cell.length_b   1.000
_cell.length_c   1.000
_cell.angle_alpha   90.00
_cell.angle_beta   90.00
_cell.angle_gamma   90.00
#
_symmetry.space_group_name_H-M   'P 1'
#
loop_
_entity.id
_entity.type
_entity.pdbx_description
1 polymer ?
#
loop_
_entity_poly.entity_id
_entity_poly.type
_entity_poly.pdbx_seq_one_letter_code
_entity_poly.pdbx_strand_id
1 'polypeptide(L)'
;MELLGGEFARAGYDIEDVVIDTATRPPHIRVVADGDAGLDLNAVAELSRAASELLDALESAPYVLEVTSRGVDRPLTSEKHYRR
;
A
#
# COMPACT_ATOMS: atom_id res chain seq x y z
N MET A 1 -6.57 -11.01 4.40
CA MET A 1 -6.17 -10.80 2.99
C MET A 1 -7.34 -10.79 2.02
N GLU A 2 -8.46 -11.48 2.31
CA GLU A 2 -9.59 -11.59 1.37
C GLU A 2 -10.30 -10.24 1.07
N LEU A 3 -10.41 -9.34 2.07
CA LEU A 3 -11.07 -8.04 1.91
C LEU A 3 -10.42 -7.15 0.84
N LEU A 4 -9.10 -6.94 0.94
CA LEU A 4 -8.37 -6.04 0.05
C LEU A 4 -7.88 -6.75 -1.22
N GLY A 5 -7.61 -8.05 -1.15
CA GLY A 5 -7.00 -8.80 -2.24
C GLY A 5 -7.83 -8.79 -3.52
N GLY A 6 -9.16 -8.91 -3.40
CA GLY A 6 -10.04 -8.84 -4.57
C GLY A 6 -10.02 -7.49 -5.28
N GLU A 7 -9.87 -6.40 -4.53
CA GLU A 7 -9.84 -5.05 -5.10
C GLU A 7 -8.49 -4.71 -5.71
N PHE A 8 -7.40 -5.07 -5.04
CA PHE A 8 -6.04 -4.89 -5.56
C PHE A 8 -5.87 -5.70 -6.86
N ALA A 9 -6.36 -6.94 -6.90
CA ALA A 9 -6.27 -7.77 -8.11
C ALA A 9 -7.06 -7.18 -9.29
N ARG A 10 -8.21 -6.54 -9.05
CA ARG A 10 -8.96 -5.82 -10.10
C ARG A 10 -8.21 -4.60 -10.63
N ALA A 11 -7.43 -3.95 -9.77
CA ALA A 11 -6.54 -2.85 -10.13
C ALA A 11 -5.23 -3.33 -10.78
N GLY A 12 -4.99 -4.64 -10.87
CA GLY A 12 -3.77 -5.23 -11.46
C GLY A 12 -2.59 -5.33 -10.50
N TYR A 13 -2.86 -5.37 -9.19
CA TYR A 13 -1.84 -5.48 -8.14
C TYR A 13 -2.12 -6.67 -7.23
N ASP A 14 -1.06 -7.30 -6.74
CA ASP A 14 -1.15 -8.37 -5.75
C ASP A 14 -0.72 -7.86 -4.37
N ILE A 15 -1.41 -8.32 -3.33
CA ILE A 15 -1.00 -8.04 -1.95
C ILE A 15 0.01 -9.09 -1.51
N GLU A 16 1.19 -8.61 -1.14
CA GLU A 16 2.30 -9.45 -0.72
C GLU A 16 2.37 -9.62 0.79
N ASP A 17 2.02 -8.57 1.54
CA ASP A 17 2.00 -8.61 2.99
C ASP A 17 1.03 -7.58 3.57
N VAL A 18 0.49 -7.88 4.75
CA VAL A 18 -0.33 -6.95 5.54
C VAL A 18 0.10 -7.03 6.99
N VAL A 19 0.61 -5.93 7.52
CA VAL A 19 1.06 -5.80 8.91
C VAL A 19 0.15 -4.82 9.63
N ILE A 20 -0.38 -5.24 10.78
CA ILE A 20 -1.16 -4.38 11.67
C ILE A 20 -0.36 -4.17 12.95
N ASP A 21 0.16 -2.97 13.14
CA ASP A 21 0.82 -2.55 14.36
C ASP A 21 -0.19 -1.92 15.31
N THR A 22 -0.57 -2.67 16.34
CA THR A 22 -1.49 -2.20 17.39
C THR A 22 -0.76 -1.55 18.57
N ALA A 23 0.57 -1.48 18.55
CA ALA A 23 1.34 -0.80 19.59
C ALA A 23 1.30 0.73 19.40
N THR A 24 1.00 1.21 18.19
CA THR A 24 0.75 2.64 17.92
C THR A 24 -0.69 3.02 18.23
N ARG A 25 -0.91 4.31 18.53
CA ARG A 25 -2.26 4.88 18.69
C ARG A 25 -2.42 6.15 17.84
N PRO A 26 -3.27 6.14 16.80
CA PRO A 26 -4.06 4.98 16.34
C PRO A 26 -3.20 3.82 15.79
N PRO A 27 -3.75 2.58 15.70
CA PRO A 27 -3.06 1.46 15.07
C PRO A 27 -2.63 1.77 13.64
N HIS A 28 -1.52 1.20 13.21
CA HIS A 28 -0.96 1.41 11.88
C HIS A 28 -1.10 0.15 11.03
N ILE A 29 -1.79 0.25 9.90
CA ILE A 29 -1.99 -0.82 8.93
C ILE A 29 -1.07 -0.54 7.74
N ARG A 30 -0.08 -1.41 7.53
CA ARG A 30 0.78 -1.38 6.35
C ARG A 30 0.37 -2.48 5.39
N VAL A 31 0.10 -2.12 4.15
CA VAL A 31 -0.17 -3.03 3.04
C VAL A 31 0.99 -2.94 2.05
N VAL A 32 1.66 -4.07 1.83
CA VAL A 32 2.71 -4.20 0.82
C VAL A 32 2.06 -4.82 -0.41
N ALA A 33 2.14 -4.11 -1.54
CA ALA A 33 1.63 -4.57 -2.82
C ALA A 33 2.75 -4.65 -3.86
N ASP A 34 2.52 -5.44 -4.90
CA ASP A 34 3.38 -5.51 -6.07
C ASP A 34 2.53 -5.59 -7.34
N GLY A 35 3.14 -5.27 -8.48
CA GLY A 35 2.52 -5.41 -9.78
C GLY A 35 3.58 -5.51 -10.87
N ASP A 36 3.22 -6.01 -12.04
CA ASP A 36 4.18 -6.33 -13.12
C ASP A 36 5.09 -5.15 -13.52
N ALA A 37 4.60 -3.92 -13.41
CA ALA A 37 5.34 -2.69 -13.70
C ALA A 37 5.86 -1.95 -12.44
N GLY A 38 5.68 -2.54 -11.26
CA GLY A 38 5.83 -1.89 -9.96
C GLY A 38 4.66 -0.95 -9.62
N LEU A 39 4.67 -0.40 -8.40
CA LEU A 39 3.74 0.66 -7.98
C LEU A 39 4.37 2.04 -8.23
N ASP A 40 3.75 2.83 -9.10
CA ASP A 40 4.01 4.26 -9.18
C ASP A 40 3.17 5.06 -8.15
N LEU A 41 3.42 6.37 -8.03
CA LEU A 41 2.73 7.21 -7.05
C LEU A 41 1.22 7.32 -7.29
N ASN A 42 0.78 7.21 -8.56
CA ASN A 42 -0.65 7.25 -8.87
C ASN A 42 -1.32 5.96 -8.42
N ALA A 43 -0.70 4.82 -8.71
CA ALA A 43 -1.14 3.51 -8.25
C ALA A 43 -1.22 3.44 -6.72
N VAL A 44 -0.19 3.92 -6.01
CA VAL A 44 -0.20 4.00 -4.54
C VAL A 44 -1.40 4.83 -4.06
N ALA A 45 -1.68 5.96 -4.70
CA ALA A 45 -2.78 6.82 -4.30
C ALA A 45 -4.15 6.17 -4.54
N GLU A 46 -4.34 5.50 -5.67
CA GLU A 46 -5.59 4.77 -5.96
C GLU A 46 -5.82 3.61 -5.00
N LEU A 47 -4.80 2.78 -4.80
CA LEU A 47 -4.88 1.63 -3.90
C LEU A 47 -5.10 2.07 -2.44
N SER A 48 -4.49 3.17 -2.02
CA SER A 48 -4.71 3.74 -0.68
C SER A 48 -6.15 4.18 -0.48
N ARG A 49 -6.77 4.83 -1.48
CA ARG A 49 -8.18 5.24 -1.43
C ARG A 49 -9.10 4.02 -1.36
N ALA A 50 -8.93 3.08 -2.28
CA ALA A 50 -9.75 1.87 -2.32
C ALA A 50 -9.65 1.05 -1.03
N ALA A 51 -8.44 0.90 -0.48
CA ALA A 51 -8.24 0.22 0.80
C ALA A 51 -8.90 0.97 1.96
N SER A 52 -8.77 2.30 2.02
CA SER A 52 -9.42 3.12 3.04
C SER A 52 -10.94 2.97 3.00
N GLU A 53 -11.55 3.07 1.81
CA GLU A 53 -13.00 2.93 1.65
C GLU A 53 -13.52 1.57 2.13
N LEU A 54 -12.81 0.49 1.82
CA LEU A 54 -13.16 -0.85 2.28
C LEU A 54 -13.00 -1.03 3.79
N LEU A 55 -11.97 -0.42 4.39
CA LEU A 55 -11.74 -0.46 5.84
C LEU A 55 -12.74 0.43 6.60
N ASP A 56 -13.14 1.55 6.03
CA ASP A 56 -14.12 2.48 6.61
C ASP A 56 -15.54 1.87 6.58
N ALA A 57 -15.87 1.10 5.53
CA ALA A 57 -17.14 0.37 5.43
C ALA A 57 -17.34 -0.68 6.53
N LEU A 58 -16.27 -1.10 7.22
CA LEU A 58 -16.32 -2.03 8.35
C LEU A 58 -16.52 -1.31 9.70
N GLU A 59 -16.80 0.00 9.70
CA GLU A 59 -16.90 0.83 10.91
C GLU A 59 -15.67 0.67 11.82
N SER A 60 -14.49 0.64 11.22
CA SER A 60 -13.24 0.38 11.94
C SER A 60 -12.86 1.53 12.89
N ALA A 61 -12.18 1.18 13.99
CA ALA A 61 -11.60 2.18 14.90
C ALA A 61 -10.55 3.03 14.15
N PRO A 62 -10.27 4.28 14.57
CA PRO A 62 -9.30 5.14 13.91
C PRO A 62 -7.98 4.42 13.65
N TYR A 63 -7.43 4.55 12.44
CA TYR A 63 -6.21 3.89 11.99
C TYR A 63 -5.36 4.84 11.13
N VAL A 64 -4.08 4.49 10.95
CA VAL A 64 -3.25 5.00 9.85
C VAL A 64 -3.11 3.89 8.83
N LEU A 65 -3.27 4.21 7.54
CA LEU A 65 -3.04 3.28 6.43
C LEU A 65 -1.83 3.73 5.62
N GLU A 66 -0.90 2.80 5.42
CA GLU A 66 0.24 2.94 4.52
C GLU A 66 0.15 1.86 3.44
N VAL A 67 0.02 2.26 2.18
CA VAL A 67 0.18 1.35 1.04
C VAL A 67 1.54 1.61 0.42
N THR A 68 2.34 0.56 0.27
CA THR A 68 3.71 0.66 -0.22
C THR A 68 4.04 -0.49 -1.16
N SER A 69 5.05 -0.31 -2.00
CA SER A 69 5.58 -1.41 -2.80
C SER A 69 6.49 -2.30 -1.94
N ARG A 70 6.73 -3.55 -2.38
CA ARG A 70 7.97 -4.23 -2.00
C ARG A 70 9.12 -3.31 -2.39
N GLY A 71 9.83 -2.80 -1.38
CA GLY A 71 10.81 -1.74 -1.57
C GLY A 71 11.73 -2.00 -2.77
N VAL A 72 12.03 -0.95 -3.52
CA VAL A 72 13.07 -1.01 -4.54
C VAL A 72 14.42 -1.17 -3.86
N ASP A 73 14.91 -2.40 -3.72
CA ASP A 73 16.36 -2.67 -3.69
C ASP A 73 16.96 -2.49 -5.11
N ARG A 74 16.40 -1.56 -5.88
CA ARG A 74 16.92 -1.15 -7.17
C ARG A 74 17.88 0.00 -6.88
N PRO A 75 19.20 -0.18 -7.08
CA PRO A 75 20.13 0.93 -6.93
C PRO A 75 19.63 2.09 -7.80
N LEU A 76 19.72 3.31 -7.26
CA LEU A 76 19.37 4.54 -7.99
C LEU A 76 20.28 4.66 -9.22
N THR A 77 19.91 4.06 -10.34
CA THR A 77 20.73 4.05 -11.57
C THR A 77 20.55 5.29 -12.43
N SER A 78 19.66 6.22 -12.03
CA SER A 78 19.38 7.44 -12.79
C SER A 78 20.07 8.65 -12.16
N GLU A 79 20.84 9.37 -12.97
CA GLU A 79 21.64 10.56 -12.59
C GLU A 79 20.78 11.73 -12.05
N LYS A 80 19.45 11.67 -12.22
CA LYS A 80 18.51 12.67 -11.72
C LYS A 80 18.15 12.50 -10.25
N HIS A 81 18.43 11.34 -9.64
CA HIS A 81 18.04 11.04 -8.25
C HIS A 81 18.94 11.67 -7.18
N TYR A 82 20.07 12.28 -7.58
CA TYR A 82 21.02 12.92 -6.65
C TYR A 82 20.92 14.45 -6.61
N ARG A 83 20.01 15.08 -7.37
CA ARG A 83 19.86 16.53 -7.25
C ARG A 83 18.93 16.88 -6.09
N ARG A 84 19.58 17.36 -5.04
CA ARG A 84 19.05 17.94 -3.81
C ARG A 84 18.13 19.13 -4.07
#